data_AF-A0A4Y8CI36-F1
#
_entry.id   AF-A0A4Y8CI36-F1
#
_cell.length_a   1.000
_cell.length_b   1.000
_cell.length_c   1.000
_cell.angle_alpha   90.00
_cell.angle_beta   90.00
_cell.angle_gamma   90.00
#
_symmetry.space_group_name_H-M   'P 1'
#
loop_
_entity.id
_entity.type
_entity.pdbx_description
1 polymer ?
#
loop_
_entity_poly.entity_id
_entity_poly.type
_entity_poly.pdbx_seq_one_letter_code
_entity_poly.pdbx_strand_id
1 'polypeptide(L)'
;AFRESEILHFLIFKEFSGGFLLNAFSFGGFVFLLKSLVFFLMNFRKKDEILENLGDADIIIMSCIGGILGFEYGFLVLLIASILTLPFFIFFKIKAIKEQELAMIPFLNIAFVAVLFYKNLGLF
;
A
#
# COMPACT_ATOMS: atom_id res chain seq x y z
N ALA A 1 25.06 -15.68 -14.71
CA ALA A 1 25.53 -15.43 -13.33
C ALA A 1 25.55 -13.92 -13.14
N PHE A 2 24.76 -13.40 -12.18
CA PHE A 2 24.75 -11.97 -11.87
C PHE A 2 26.11 -11.56 -11.29
N ARG A 3 26.63 -10.40 -11.69
CA ARG A 3 27.91 -9.89 -11.16
C ARG A 3 27.71 -9.48 -9.69
N GLU A 4 28.68 -9.76 -8.82
CA GLU A 4 28.62 -9.33 -7.41
C GLU A 4 28.44 -7.82 -7.25
N SER A 5 28.93 -7.02 -8.21
CA SER A 5 28.69 -5.56 -8.25
C SER A 5 27.24 -5.18 -8.51
N GLU A 6 26.50 -5.97 -9.29
CA GLU A 6 25.06 -5.76 -9.55
C GLU A 6 24.23 -6.20 -8.36
N ILE A 7 24.63 -7.30 -7.70
CA ILE A 7 24.02 -7.76 -6.45
C ILE A 7 24.29 -6.72 -5.35
N LEU A 8 25.51 -6.19 -5.24
CA LEU A 8 25.83 -5.10 -4.31
C LEU A 8 25.09 -3.81 -4.66
N HIS A 9 24.86 -3.47 -5.91
CA HIS A 9 23.99 -2.34 -6.27
C HIS A 9 22.53 -2.57 -5.86
N PHE A 10 22.04 -3.81 -5.96
CA PHE A 10 20.70 -4.21 -5.57
C PHE A 10 20.53 -4.34 -4.04
N LEU A 11 21.57 -4.77 -3.31
CA LEU A 11 21.58 -4.98 -1.84
C LEU A 11 22.09 -3.77 -1.05
N ILE A 12 23.01 -2.98 -1.60
CA ILE A 12 23.52 -1.73 -1.02
C ILE A 12 22.85 -0.59 -1.77
N PHE A 13 21.62 -0.27 -1.36
CA PHE A 13 21.02 1.03 -1.04
C PHE A 13 21.70 2.36 -1.50
N LYS A 14 22.53 2.38 -2.55
CA LYS A 14 23.28 3.56 -2.99
C LYS A 14 22.40 4.49 -3.85
N GLU A 15 21.39 3.95 -4.52
CA GLU A 15 20.31 4.73 -5.17
C GLU A 15 19.25 5.24 -4.18
N PHE A 16 19.13 4.64 -2.98
CA PHE A 16 18.20 5.12 -1.95
C PHE A 16 18.57 6.50 -1.40
N SER A 17 19.83 6.90 -1.55
CA SER A 17 20.33 8.23 -1.19
C SER A 17 19.65 9.37 -1.98
N GLY A 18 18.96 9.09 -3.08
CA GLY A 18 18.40 10.09 -3.99
C GLY A 18 16.91 10.42 -3.80
N GLY A 19 16.21 9.81 -2.83
CA GLY A 19 14.79 10.13 -2.58
C GLY A 19 13.91 8.98 -2.10
N PHE A 20 14.39 7.73 -2.12
CA PHE A 20 13.59 6.59 -1.64
C PHE A 20 13.18 6.78 -0.19
N LEU A 21 14.14 7.00 0.72
CA LEU A 21 13.83 7.04 2.17
C LEU A 21 12.89 8.19 2.48
N LEU A 22 13.10 9.34 1.83
CA LEU A 22 12.24 10.50 1.96
C LEU A 22 10.82 10.20 1.47
N ASN A 23 10.68 9.57 0.30
CA ASN A 23 9.37 9.17 -0.23
C ASN A 23 8.69 8.10 0.63
N ALA A 24 9.45 7.11 1.11
CA ALA A 24 8.96 6.04 1.96
C ALA A 24 8.45 6.60 3.29
N PHE A 25 9.25 7.40 3.99
CA PHE A 25 8.84 8.01 5.26
C PHE A 25 7.68 8.98 5.08
N SER A 26 7.70 9.81 4.02
CA SER A 26 6.61 10.75 3.75
C SER A 26 5.31 10.02 3.45
N PHE A 27 5.36 8.97 2.62
CA PHE A 27 4.18 8.20 2.24
C PHE A 27 3.69 7.31 3.40
N GLY A 28 4.59 6.68 4.14
CA GLY A 28 4.26 5.91 5.34
C GLY A 28 3.61 6.80 6.42
N GLY A 29 4.16 7.98 6.65
CA GLY A 29 3.57 8.99 7.54
C GLY A 29 2.19 9.44 7.07
N PHE A 30 2.01 9.66 5.76
CA PHE A 30 0.71 9.97 5.17
C PHE A 30 -0.32 8.85 5.41
N VAL A 31 0.03 7.59 5.14
CA VAL A 31 -0.86 6.44 5.34
C VAL A 31 -1.20 6.26 6.83
N PHE A 32 -0.24 6.48 7.72
CA PHE A 32 -0.47 6.44 9.16
C PHE A 32 -1.45 7.53 9.63
N LEU A 33 -1.31 8.76 9.13
CA LEU A 33 -2.25 9.85 9.41
C LEU A 33 -3.63 9.55 8.82
N LEU A 34 -3.70 8.97 7.62
CA LEU A 34 -4.95 8.55 7.00
C LEU A 34 -5.66 7.48 7.84
N LYS A 35 -4.93 6.45 8.30
CA LYS A 35 -5.45 5.43 9.24
C LYS A 35 -6.01 6.10 10.49
N SER A 36 -5.24 7.01 11.09
CA SER A 36 -5.64 7.72 12.31
C SER A 36 -6.89 8.59 12.11
N LEU A 37 -6.99 9.28 10.97
CA LEU A 37 -8.15 10.08 10.61
C LEU A 37 -9.39 9.20 10.41
N VAL A 38 -9.26 8.08 9.71
CA VAL A 38 -10.37 7.13 9.50
C VAL A 38 -10.83 6.55 10.82
N PHE A 39 -9.89 6.15 11.69
CA PHE A 39 -10.20 5.66 13.03
C PHE A 39 -10.95 6.72 13.85
N PHE A 40 -10.48 7.97 13.83
CA PHE A 40 -11.15 9.09 14.49
C PHE A 40 -12.59 9.27 13.99
N LEU A 41 -12.81 9.31 12.66
CA LEU A 41 -14.14 9.43 12.07
C LEU A 41 -15.07 8.25 12.41
N MET A 42 -14.55 7.02 12.44
CA MET A 42 -15.32 5.83 12.78
C MET A 42 -15.72 5.84 14.26
N ASN A 43 -14.81 6.29 15.14
CA ASN A 43 -15.04 6.35 16.59
C ASN A 43 -16.16 7.36 16.96
N PHE A 44 -16.40 8.40 16.14
CA PHE A 44 -17.58 9.27 16.32
C PHE A 44 -18.91 8.55 16.09
N ARG A 45 -18.93 7.52 15.23
CA ARG A 45 -20.17 6.84 14.81
C ARG A 45 -20.44 5.54 15.55
N LYS A 46 -19.40 4.83 16.00
CA LYS A 46 -19.51 3.55 16.71
C LYS A 46 -18.54 3.56 17.89
N LYS A 47 -19.07 3.75 19.11
CA LYS A 47 -18.26 3.81 20.34
C LYS A 47 -17.74 2.46 20.83
N ASP A 48 -18.28 1.34 20.32
CA ASP A 48 -18.12 0.02 20.95
C ASP A 48 -17.47 -1.07 20.06
N GLU A 49 -16.98 -0.73 18.86
CA GLU A 49 -16.27 -1.69 17.98
C GLU A 49 -14.86 -1.19 17.68
N ILE A 50 -13.83 -1.90 18.16
CA ILE A 50 -12.43 -1.71 17.73
C ILE A 50 -12.33 -2.30 16.32
N LEU A 51 -12.62 -1.48 15.31
CA LEU A 51 -12.42 -1.84 13.90
C LEU A 51 -10.97 -1.61 13.53
N GLU A 52 -10.20 -2.69 13.45
CA GLU A 52 -8.84 -2.67 12.92
C GLU A 52 -8.92 -2.55 11.39
N ASN A 53 -8.74 -1.33 10.88
CA ASN A 53 -9.01 -1.03 9.47
C ASN A 53 -7.76 -1.19 8.57
N LEU A 54 -6.56 -1.11 9.16
CA LEU A 54 -5.27 -1.27 8.49
C LEU A 54 -4.22 -1.70 9.52
N GLY A 55 -3.52 -2.81 9.31
CA GLY A 55 -2.49 -3.29 10.23
C GLY A 55 -1.23 -2.43 10.17
N ASP A 56 -0.46 -2.37 11.26
CA ASP A 56 0.80 -1.60 11.27
C ASP A 56 1.83 -2.17 10.29
N ALA A 57 1.80 -3.49 10.05
CA ALA A 57 2.60 -4.15 9.03
C ALA A 57 2.25 -3.69 7.60
N ASP A 58 0.97 -3.40 7.33
CA ASP A 58 0.53 -2.92 6.03
C ASP A 58 1.08 -1.52 5.75
N ILE A 59 1.20 -0.67 6.78
CA ILE A 59 1.80 0.68 6.66
C ILE A 59 3.26 0.59 6.21
N ILE A 60 4.02 -0.37 6.75
CA ILE A 60 5.43 -0.59 6.34
C ILE A 60 5.50 -0.99 4.88
N ILE A 61 4.64 -1.92 4.44
CA ILE A 61 4.58 -2.35 3.04
C ILE A 61 4.20 -1.18 2.13
N MET A 62 3.19 -0.38 2.51
CA MET A 62 2.80 0.81 1.78
C MET A 62 3.91 1.85 1.71
N SER A 63 4.65 2.05 2.81
CA SER A 63 5.81 2.92 2.88
C SER A 63 6.91 2.47 1.89
N CYS A 64 7.18 1.17 1.81
CA CYS A 64 8.10 0.62 0.81
C CYS A 64 7.61 0.86 -0.63
N ILE A 65 6.31 0.65 -0.90
CA ILE A 65 5.71 0.91 -2.22
C ILE A 65 5.87 2.39 -2.61
N GLY A 66 5.59 3.32 -1.69
CA GLY A 66 5.80 4.75 -1.90
C GLY A 66 7.26 5.12 -2.08
N GLY A 67 8.18 4.42 -1.41
CA GLY A 67 9.62 4.57 -1.62
C GLY A 67 10.06 4.17 -3.03
N ILE A 68 9.58 3.03 -3.54
CA ILE A 68 9.92 2.50 -4.87
C ILE A 68 9.30 3.36 -5.98
N LEU A 69 8.01 3.66 -5.87
CA LEU A 69 7.26 4.29 -6.95
C LEU A 69 7.27 5.82 -6.89
N GLY A 70 7.52 6.40 -5.72
CA GLY A 70 7.29 7.81 -5.42
C GLY A 70 5.89 8.03 -4.84
N PHE A 71 5.64 9.22 -4.29
CA PHE A 71 4.39 9.53 -3.58
C PHE A 71 3.16 9.42 -4.50
N GLU A 72 3.22 10.01 -5.70
CA GLU A 72 2.10 10.04 -6.66
C GLU A 72 1.66 8.64 -7.09
N TYR A 73 2.59 7.84 -7.60
CA TYR A 73 2.32 6.47 -8.04
C TYR A 73 2.02 5.53 -6.85
N GLY A 74 2.63 5.74 -5.68
CA GLY A 74 2.29 5.02 -4.46
C GLY A 74 0.85 5.27 -4.02
N PHE A 75 0.38 6.51 -4.11
CA PHE A 75 -1.02 6.86 -3.86
C PHE A 75 -1.96 6.21 -4.88
N LEU A 76 -1.57 6.19 -6.15
CA LEU A 76 -2.34 5.54 -7.21
C LEU A 76 -2.47 4.02 -7.00
N VAL A 77 -1.42 3.35 -6.51
CA VAL A 77 -1.48 1.94 -6.09
C VAL A 77 -2.49 1.75 -4.96
N LEU A 78 -2.45 2.59 -3.92
CA LEU A 78 -3.40 2.54 -2.79
C LEU A 78 -4.86 2.70 -3.30
N LEU A 79 -5.08 3.63 -4.23
CA LEU A 79 -6.39 3.90 -4.81
C LEU A 79 -6.90 2.68 -5.61
N ILE A 80 -6.10 2.16 -6.53
CA ILE A 80 -6.49 1.00 -7.36
C ILE A 80 -6.73 -0.23 -6.48
N ALA A 81 -5.87 -0.50 -5.51
CA ALA A 81 -6.04 -1.61 -4.59
C ALA A 81 -7.37 -1.50 -3.82
N SER A 82 -7.70 -0.30 -3.35
CA SER A 82 -8.97 -0.03 -2.64
C SER A 82 -10.18 -0.26 -3.55
N ILE A 83 -10.15 0.26 -4.78
CA ILE A 83 -11.22 0.07 -5.77
C ILE A 83 -11.39 -1.41 -6.12
N LEU A 84 -10.28 -2.15 -6.28
CA LEU A 84 -10.30 -3.56 -6.61
C LEU A 84 -10.84 -4.42 -5.46
N THR A 85 -10.61 -4.00 -4.22
CA THR A 85 -11.07 -4.72 -3.01
C THR A 85 -12.58 -4.54 -2.78
N LEU A 86 -13.14 -3.37 -3.07
CA LEU A 86 -14.56 -3.03 -2.85
C LEU A 86 -15.58 -4.03 -3.43
N PRO A 87 -15.52 -4.44 -4.73
CA PRO A 87 -16.50 -5.37 -5.28
C PRO A 87 -16.43 -6.75 -4.63
N PHE A 88 -15.23 -7.22 -4.27
CA PHE A 88 -15.06 -8.47 -3.53
C PHE A 88 -15.64 -8.35 -2.13
N PHE A 89 -15.37 -7.25 -1.44
CA PHE A 89 -15.95 -6.99 -0.12
C PHE A 89 -17.48 -7.00 -0.14
N ILE A 90 -18.10 -6.36 -1.14
CA ILE A 90 -19.57 -6.35 -1.32
C ILE A 90 -20.08 -7.77 -1.61
N PHE A 91 -19.41 -8.52 -2.49
CA PHE A 91 -19.79 -9.89 -2.84
C PHE A 91 -19.75 -10.84 -1.63
N PHE A 92 -18.68 -10.79 -0.82
CA PHE A 92 -18.56 -11.60 0.39
C PHE A 92 -19.62 -11.23 1.44
N LYS A 93 -19.91 -9.94 1.60
CA LYS A 93 -20.96 -9.45 2.50
C LYS A 93 -22.35 -9.92 2.09
N ILE A 94 -22.67 -9.91 0.80
CA ILE A 94 -23.96 -10.39 0.27
C ILE A 94 -24.10 -11.91 0.46
N LYS A 95 -23.01 -12.67 0.31
CA LYS A 95 -23.02 -14.13 0.43
C LYS A 95 -23.07 -14.64 1.88
N ALA A 96 -23.14 -13.73 2.88
CA ALA A 96 -23.20 -14.02 4.32
C ALA A 96 -22.14 -15.04 4.78
N ILE A 97 -20.99 -15.08 4.11
CA ILE A 97 -19.86 -15.89 4.53
C ILE A 97 -19.26 -15.14 5.73
N LYS A 98 -19.52 -15.68 6.93
CA LYS A 98 -19.09 -15.11 8.21
C LYS A 98 -17.62 -14.72 8.19
N GLU A 99 -17.37 -13.46 8.57
CA GLU A 99 -16.12 -12.98 9.21
C GLU A 99 -14.80 -13.36 8.53
N GLN A 100 -14.79 -13.48 7.20
CA GLN A 100 -13.51 -13.56 6.50
C GLN A 100 -12.97 -12.15 6.31
N GLU A 101 -12.00 -11.77 7.15
CA GLU A 101 -11.20 -10.57 6.95
C GLU A 101 -10.53 -10.66 5.58
N LEU A 102 -10.98 -9.80 4.66
CA LEU A 102 -10.49 -9.81 3.29
C LEU A 102 -9.09 -9.21 3.28
N ALA A 103 -8.07 -10.05 3.12
CA ALA A 103 -6.68 -9.62 3.07
C ALA A 103 -6.48 -8.61 1.93
N MET A 104 -5.93 -7.42 2.23
CA MET A 104 -5.69 -6.36 1.24
C MET A 104 -4.43 -6.61 0.39
N ILE A 105 -3.46 -7.38 0.92
CA ILE A 105 -2.16 -7.67 0.30
C ILE A 105 -2.27 -8.18 -1.16
N PRO A 106 -3.17 -9.14 -1.51
CA PRO A 106 -3.27 -9.63 -2.88
C PRO A 106 -3.71 -8.54 -3.87
N PHE A 107 -4.71 -7.73 -3.50
CA PHE A 107 -5.19 -6.62 -4.34
C PHE A 107 -4.12 -5.53 -4.47
N LEU A 108 -3.41 -5.26 -3.38
CA LEU A 108 -2.29 -4.33 -3.35
C LEU A 108 -1.16 -4.76 -4.29
N ASN A 109 -0.82 -6.06 -4.30
CA ASN A 109 0.22 -6.58 -5.18
C ASN A 109 -0.17 -6.48 -6.67
N ILE A 110 -1.42 -6.80 -7.01
CA ILE A 110 -1.93 -6.63 -8.39
C ILE A 110 -1.84 -5.17 -8.82
N ALA A 111 -2.29 -4.25 -7.95
CA ALA A 111 -2.22 -2.82 -8.22
C ALA A 111 -0.77 -2.35 -8.36
N PHE A 112 0.14 -2.79 -7.48
CA PHE A 112 1.56 -2.47 -7.55
C PHE A 112 2.18 -2.90 -8.87
N VAL A 113 1.96 -4.15 -9.29
CA VAL A 113 2.48 -4.66 -10.56
C VAL A 113 1.92 -3.87 -11.74
N ALA A 114 0.61 -3.61 -11.77
CA ALA A 114 -0.02 -2.84 -12.84
C ALA A 114 0.56 -1.42 -12.97
N VAL A 115 0.74 -0.72 -11.84
CA VAL A 115 1.30 0.64 -11.82
C VAL A 115 2.79 0.64 -12.14
N LEU A 116 3.54 -0.37 -11.69
CA LEU A 116 4.94 -0.53 -12.02
C LEU A 116 5.13 -0.73 -13.53
N PHE A 117 4.31 -1.58 -14.16
CA PHE A 117 4.31 -1.74 -15.62
C PHE A 117 3.94 -0.44 -16.33
N TYR A 118 2.88 0.24 -15.88
CA TYR A 118 2.44 1.52 -16.44
C TYR A 118 3.55 2.59 -16.39
N LYS A 119 4.24 2.71 -15.25
CA LYS A 119 5.38 3.62 -15.06
C LYS A 119 6.56 3.24 -15.96
N ASN A 120 6.90 1.95 -16.06
CA ASN A 120 8.04 1.49 -16.85
C ASN A 120 7.81 1.55 -18.37
N LEU A 121 6.56 1.53 -18.83
CA LEU A 121 6.19 1.69 -20.23
C LEU A 121 6.39 3.13 -20.74
N GLY A 122 6.81 4.08 -19.89
CA GLY A 122 7.08 5.46 -20.29
C GLY A 122 5.83 6.20 -20.76
N LEU A 123 4.67 5.84 -20.22
CA LEU A 123 3.41 6.49 -20.56
C LEU A 123 3.31 7.95 -20.07
N PHE A 124 4.35 8.50 -19.42
CA PHE A 124 4.74 9.92 -19.34
C PHE A 124 6.22 10.06 -18.97
#